data_AF-A0A6P3GWB9-F1
#
_entry.id   AF-A0A6P3GWB9-F1
#
_cell.length_a   1.000
_cell.length_b   1.000
_cell.length_c   1.000
_cell.angle_alpha   90.00
_cell.angle_beta   90.00
_cell.angle_gamma   90.00
#
_symmetry.space_group_name_H-M   'P 1'
#
loop_
_entity.id
_entity.type
_entity.pdbx_description
1 polymer ?
#
loop_
_entity_poly.entity_id
_entity_poly.type
_entity_poly.pdbx_seq_one_letter_code
_entity_poly.pdbx_strand_id
1 'polypeptide(L)'
;LLEKSISRRRDTEAIQKAKILYSSCMNEKAIEKADAKPLLHILRHSPFRWPVLESNIGPEGVWSERKFSLLQTLATFRGQYSNSVFIRLYVSSDDKMSNEHILKLDQAALSLAVREDYLDNSTEAKSYRDALYKFMVDTAVLLGANSSRAEHDMKSVLRLEIKIAEIMIPHENRTSEAMYNKMNISQLSAMIPQFDWLSYIKKVIDVRLYPELKDIGPSENVVVRVPQYFKDLFRILGSER
;
A
#
# COMPACT_ATOMS: atom_id res chain seq x y z
N LEU A 1 31.58 9.91 3.23
CA LEU A 1 30.99 11.26 3.39
C LEU A 1 29.96 11.28 4.52
N LEU A 2 29.03 10.32 4.54
CA LEU A 2 27.93 10.25 5.51
C LEU A 2 28.37 9.80 6.92
N GLU A 3 29.43 8.98 7.01
CA GLU A 3 30.04 8.55 8.29
C GLU A 3 30.78 9.66 9.04
N LYS A 4 31.10 10.78 8.37
CA LYS A 4 31.79 11.91 9.01
C LYS A 4 30.83 12.63 9.97
N SER A 5 31.38 13.17 11.05
CA SER A 5 30.60 13.97 12.00
C SER A 5 29.85 15.11 11.31
N ILE A 6 28.67 15.43 11.86
CA ILE A 6 27.82 16.51 11.38
C ILE A 6 28.46 17.84 11.75
N SER A 7 28.67 18.71 10.77
CA SER A 7 29.24 20.03 10.96
C SER A 7 28.20 21.10 10.64
N ARG A 8 27.57 21.68 11.67
CA ARG A 8 26.56 22.75 11.49
C ARG A 8 27.05 23.97 10.70
N ARG A 9 28.36 24.22 10.68
CA ARG A 9 28.98 25.35 9.95
C ARG A 9 29.31 25.02 8.50
N ARG A 10 29.61 23.76 8.16
CA ARG A 10 30.10 23.37 6.82
C ARG A 10 29.10 22.56 6.02
N ASP A 11 28.23 21.81 6.68
CA ASP A 11 27.21 21.01 6.02
C ASP A 11 25.96 21.85 5.80
N THR A 12 25.41 21.82 4.59
CA THR A 12 24.06 22.32 4.33
C THR A 12 23.04 21.51 5.13
N GLU A 13 21.85 22.05 5.37
CA GLU A 13 20.80 21.33 6.11
C GLU A 13 20.48 19.95 5.49
N ALA A 14 20.48 19.86 4.15
CA ALA A 14 20.28 18.62 3.43
C ALA A 14 21.36 17.57 3.75
N ILE A 15 22.64 17.98 3.78
CA ILE A 15 23.75 17.10 4.15
C ILE A 15 23.65 16.69 5.62
N GLN A 16 23.26 17.62 6.51
CA GLN A 16 23.05 17.31 7.92
C GLN A 16 21.95 16.25 8.10
N LYS A 17 20.80 16.42 7.44
CA LYS A 17 19.70 15.45 7.46
C LYS A 17 20.12 14.07 6.90
N ALA A 18 20.86 14.05 5.80
CA ALA A 18 21.38 12.80 5.22
C ALA A 18 22.33 12.06 6.19
N LYS A 19 23.22 12.80 6.85
CA LYS A 19 24.12 12.23 7.88
C LYS A 19 23.36 11.74 9.12
N ILE A 20 22.33 12.46 9.56
CA ILE A 20 21.46 12.04 10.68
C ILE A 20 20.71 10.76 10.31
N LEU A 21 20.14 10.69 9.11
CA LEU A 21 19.45 9.50 8.64
C LEU A 21 20.42 8.30 8.62
N TYR A 22 21.58 8.48 7.99
CA TYR A 22 22.62 7.45 7.94
C TYR A 22 23.03 6.97 9.34
N SER A 23 23.34 7.88 10.27
CA SER A 23 23.76 7.50 11.62
C SER A 23 22.65 6.81 12.42
N SER A 24 21.39 7.18 12.18
CA SER A 24 20.24 6.49 12.79
C SER A 24 20.09 5.05 12.27
N CYS A 25 20.31 4.81 10.97
CA CYS A 25 20.24 3.49 10.36
C CYS A 25 21.40 2.58 10.79
N MET A 26 22.61 3.13 10.95
CA MET A 26 23.79 2.35 11.35
C MET A 26 23.85 2.06 12.86
N ASN A 27 22.95 2.64 13.66
CA ASN A 27 22.93 2.40 15.11
C ASN A 27 22.15 1.11 15.43
N GLU A 28 22.70 -0.03 15.05
CA GLU A 28 22.10 -1.35 15.27
C GLU A 28 21.79 -1.59 16.75
N LYS A 29 22.65 -1.14 17.68
CA LYS A 29 22.38 -1.28 19.14
C LYS A 29 21.07 -0.62 19.56
N ALA A 30 20.73 0.54 18.99
CA ALA A 30 19.46 1.21 19.28
C ALA A 30 18.29 0.50 18.60
N ILE A 31 18.48 0.01 17.38
CA ILE A 31 17.48 -0.74 16.62
C ILE A 31 17.12 -2.05 17.35
N GLU A 32 18.11 -2.86 17.73
CA GLU A 32 17.95 -4.10 18.48
C GLU A 32 17.30 -3.88 19.85
N LYS A 33 17.61 -2.76 20.52
CA LYS A 33 16.96 -2.40 21.80
C LYS A 33 15.47 -2.04 21.61
N ALA A 34 15.14 -1.38 20.50
CA ALA A 34 13.77 -1.02 20.16
C ALA A 34 12.96 -2.25 19.74
N ASP A 35 13.59 -3.17 18.99
CA ASP A 35 13.00 -4.42 18.50
C ASP A 35 11.68 -4.15 17.74
N ALA A 36 10.72 -5.09 17.74
CA ALA A 36 9.42 -4.94 17.09
C ALA A 36 8.50 -3.87 17.71
N LYS A 37 8.87 -3.22 18.82
CA LYS A 37 8.00 -2.30 19.56
C LYS A 37 7.46 -1.14 18.71
N PRO A 38 8.25 -0.47 17.84
CA PRO A 38 7.73 0.60 16.98
C PRO A 38 6.64 0.10 16.03
N LEU A 39 6.82 -1.08 15.44
CA LEU A 39 5.83 -1.67 14.54
C LEU A 39 4.57 -2.09 15.31
N LEU A 40 4.73 -2.78 16.44
CA LEU A 40 3.60 -3.18 17.29
C LEU A 40 2.81 -1.96 17.80
N HIS A 41 3.47 -0.83 18.05
CA HIS A 41 2.79 0.41 18.40
C HIS A 41 1.87 0.88 17.26
N ILE A 42 2.33 0.85 16.01
CA ILE A 42 1.48 1.19 14.85
C ILE A 42 0.31 0.20 14.71
N LEU A 43 0.60 -1.10 14.82
CA LEU A 43 -0.40 -2.17 14.64
C LEU A 43 -1.44 -2.26 15.76
N ARG A 44 -1.24 -1.63 16.92
CA ARG A 44 -2.27 -1.55 17.98
C ARG A 44 -3.37 -0.55 17.66
N HIS A 45 -3.10 0.42 16.78
CA HIS A 45 -4.01 1.52 16.52
C HIS A 45 -4.78 1.33 15.21
N SER A 46 -6.04 1.77 15.22
CA SER A 46 -6.81 1.91 13.98
C SER A 46 -6.11 2.92 13.07
N PRO A 47 -6.02 2.68 11.74
CA PRO A 47 -6.71 1.63 10.99
C PRO A 47 -5.86 0.37 10.72
N PHE A 48 -4.70 0.21 11.37
CA PHE A 48 -3.69 -0.81 11.03
C PHE A 48 -3.70 -2.04 11.94
N ARG A 49 -4.77 -2.23 12.73
CA ARG A 49 -4.93 -3.45 13.51
C ARG A 49 -4.86 -4.66 12.62
N TRP A 50 -3.90 -5.53 12.92
CA TRP A 50 -3.68 -6.76 12.17
C TRP A 50 -4.35 -7.92 12.92
N PRO A 51 -5.47 -8.48 12.42
CA PRO A 51 -6.30 -9.43 13.17
C PRO A 51 -5.53 -10.64 13.70
N VAL A 52 -4.52 -11.11 12.96
CA VAL A 52 -3.72 -12.28 13.34
C VAL A 52 -2.99 -12.11 14.70
N LEU A 53 -2.77 -10.86 15.14
CA LEU A 53 -2.06 -10.53 16.38
C LEU A 53 -2.96 -10.36 17.61
N GLU A 54 -4.30 -10.43 17.46
CA GLU A 54 -5.27 -10.07 18.51
C GLU A 54 -5.04 -10.78 19.86
N SER A 55 -4.55 -12.02 19.84
CA SER A 55 -4.29 -12.77 21.07
C SER A 55 -3.25 -12.12 21.98
N ASN A 56 -2.35 -11.29 21.44
CA ASN A 56 -1.16 -10.82 22.16
C ASN A 56 -0.95 -9.30 22.18
N ILE A 57 -1.77 -8.51 21.48
CA ILE A 57 -1.61 -7.04 21.42
C ILE A 57 -2.49 -6.25 22.40
N GLY A 58 -3.23 -6.95 23.27
CA GLY A 58 -4.08 -6.35 24.31
C GLY A 58 -5.45 -5.85 23.78
N PRO A 59 -6.35 -5.39 24.66
CA PRO A 59 -7.71 -5.00 24.30
C PRO A 59 -7.79 -3.86 23.28
N GLU A 60 -6.77 -2.98 23.27
CA GLU A 60 -6.67 -1.87 22.32
C GLU A 60 -6.40 -2.31 20.88
N GLY A 61 -5.82 -3.50 20.69
CA GLY A 61 -5.48 -4.06 19.39
C GLY A 61 -6.53 -5.00 18.80
N VAL A 62 -7.65 -5.24 19.49
CA VAL A 62 -8.75 -6.08 18.99
C VAL A 62 -9.32 -5.48 17.71
N TRP A 63 -9.34 -6.25 16.64
CA TRP A 63 -9.92 -5.85 15.37
C TRP A 63 -11.44 -6.00 15.44
N SER A 64 -12.15 -5.15 14.71
CA SER A 64 -13.62 -5.13 14.72
C SER A 64 -14.10 -4.79 13.33
N GLU A 65 -14.76 -5.75 12.69
CA GLU A 65 -15.36 -5.58 11.38
C GLU A 65 -16.27 -4.34 11.31
N ARG A 66 -17.13 -4.16 12.32
CA ARG A 66 -18.04 -2.99 12.40
C ARG A 66 -17.35 -1.64 12.43
N LYS A 67 -16.08 -1.58 12.87
CA LYS A 67 -15.28 -0.36 12.97
C LYS A 67 -14.28 -0.24 11.81
N PHE A 68 -14.09 -1.31 11.05
CA PHE A 68 -13.15 -1.34 9.95
C PHE A 68 -13.70 -0.52 8.78
N SER A 69 -12.85 0.35 8.23
CA SER A 69 -13.15 1.11 7.03
C SER A 69 -12.03 0.90 6.03
N LEU A 70 -12.28 0.07 5.01
CA LEU A 70 -11.32 -0.18 3.94
C LEU A 70 -10.80 1.14 3.35
N LEU A 71 -11.70 2.08 3.04
CA LEU A 71 -11.33 3.37 2.47
C LEU A 71 -10.37 4.15 3.38
N GLN A 72 -10.67 4.25 4.68
CA GLN A 72 -9.79 4.95 5.62
C GLN A 72 -8.44 4.24 5.76
N THR A 73 -8.43 2.91 5.80
CA THR A 73 -7.20 2.11 5.85
C THR A 73 -6.32 2.36 4.61
N LEU A 74 -6.88 2.24 3.40
CA LEU A 74 -6.16 2.48 2.15
C LEU A 74 -5.66 3.92 2.05
N ALA A 75 -6.50 4.90 2.40
CA ALA A 75 -6.10 6.31 2.38
C ALA A 75 -4.98 6.60 3.36
N THR A 76 -4.99 5.99 4.55
CA THR A 76 -3.94 6.19 5.56
C THR A 76 -2.63 5.52 5.12
N PHE A 77 -2.67 4.30 4.57
CA PHE A 77 -1.50 3.65 3.96
C PHE A 77 -0.85 4.55 2.92
N ARG A 78 -1.66 5.10 2.00
CA ARG A 78 -1.14 5.91 0.91
C ARG A 78 -0.69 7.30 1.36
N GLY A 79 -1.52 8.02 2.12
CA GLY A 79 -1.27 9.41 2.50
C GLY A 79 -0.18 9.59 3.55
N GLN A 80 -0.09 8.67 4.53
CA GLN A 80 0.87 8.80 5.64
C GLN A 80 2.13 7.96 5.45
N TYR A 81 2.01 6.77 4.85
CA TYR A 81 3.13 5.82 4.73
C TYR A 81 3.62 5.64 3.29
N SER A 82 3.04 6.37 2.33
CA SER A 82 3.34 6.25 0.90
C SER A 82 3.16 4.82 0.34
N ASN A 83 2.47 3.93 1.07
CA ASN A 83 2.26 2.55 0.69
C ASN A 83 0.95 2.39 -0.11
N SER A 84 0.97 1.60 -1.19
CA SER A 84 -0.19 1.36 -2.04
C SER A 84 -0.66 -0.08 -1.87
N VAL A 85 -1.90 -0.27 -1.41
CA VAL A 85 -2.54 -1.58 -1.27
C VAL A 85 -3.77 -1.59 -2.16
N PHE A 86 -3.87 -2.54 -3.09
CA PHE A 86 -4.85 -2.64 -4.18
C PHE A 86 -4.84 -1.46 -5.19
N ILE A 87 -4.83 -0.22 -4.71
CA ILE A 87 -4.91 1.01 -5.50
C ILE A 87 -3.61 1.80 -5.33
N ARG A 88 -2.90 2.00 -6.44
CA ARG A 88 -1.77 2.93 -6.50
C ARG A 88 -2.23 4.28 -7.03
N LEU A 89 -2.26 5.28 -6.15
CA LEU A 89 -2.57 6.68 -6.49
C LEU A 89 -1.30 7.52 -6.50
N TYR A 90 -0.99 8.20 -7.59
CA TYR A 90 0.21 9.04 -7.68
C TYR A 90 0.00 10.23 -8.61
N VAL A 91 0.85 11.24 -8.47
CA VAL A 91 0.92 12.39 -9.37
C VAL A 91 2.05 12.15 -10.35
N SER A 92 1.80 12.38 -11.63
CA SER A 92 2.79 12.28 -12.71
C SER A 92 2.36 13.16 -13.88
N SER A 93 3.24 13.39 -14.85
CA SER A 93 2.92 14.14 -16.06
C SER A 93 1.72 13.52 -16.79
N ASP A 94 0.84 14.35 -17.37
CA ASP A 94 -0.20 13.88 -18.27
C ASP A 94 0.45 13.36 -19.56
N ASP A 95 0.18 12.11 -19.94
CA ASP A 95 0.87 11.45 -21.06
C ASP A 95 0.56 12.13 -22.41
N LYS A 96 -0.54 12.89 -22.51
CA LYS A 96 -0.89 13.68 -23.70
C LYS A 96 -0.58 15.17 -23.55
N MET A 97 -0.29 15.64 -22.34
CA MET A 97 0.07 17.04 -22.03
C MET A 97 1.21 17.06 -21.02
N SER A 98 2.43 16.81 -21.49
CA SER A 98 3.61 16.58 -20.63
C SER A 98 3.99 17.75 -19.71
N ASN A 99 3.54 18.96 -20.02
CA ASN A 99 3.76 20.16 -19.21
C ASN A 99 2.80 20.25 -17.99
N GLU A 100 1.78 19.40 -17.93
CA GLU A 100 0.80 19.34 -16.85
C GLU A 100 0.98 18.07 -16.02
N HIS A 101 0.53 18.12 -14.77
CA HIS A 101 0.51 16.96 -13.87
C HIS A 101 -0.94 16.52 -13.64
N ILE A 102 -1.15 15.22 -13.55
CA ILE A 102 -2.47 14.62 -13.34
C ILE A 102 -2.39 13.50 -12.30
N LEU A 103 -3.48 13.31 -11.55
CA LEU A 103 -3.64 12.16 -10.69
C LEU A 103 -3.81 10.90 -11.54
N LYS A 104 -3.00 9.88 -11.27
CA LYS A 104 -3.06 8.57 -11.92
C LYS A 104 -3.46 7.51 -10.90
N LEU A 105 -4.40 6.65 -11.30
CA LEU A 105 -4.85 5.49 -10.55
C LEU A 105 -4.44 4.21 -11.28
N ASP A 106 -3.74 3.32 -10.58
CA ASP A 106 -3.17 2.10 -11.16
C ASP A 106 -3.33 0.90 -10.20
N GLN A 107 -3.10 -0.31 -10.70
CA GLN A 107 -2.99 -1.50 -9.85
C GLN A 107 -1.77 -1.35 -8.92
N ALA A 108 -1.95 -1.70 -7.65
CA ALA A 108 -0.83 -1.79 -6.72
C ALA A 108 0.08 -2.99 -7.06
N ALA A 109 1.31 -2.96 -6.55
CA ALA A 109 2.22 -4.09 -6.67
C ALA A 109 1.76 -5.26 -5.78
N LEU A 110 2.11 -6.48 -6.18
CA LEU A 110 1.98 -7.68 -5.37
C LEU A 110 3.21 -7.85 -4.48
N SER A 111 3.14 -8.79 -3.53
CA SER A 111 4.26 -9.15 -2.66
C SER A 111 5.41 -9.84 -3.40
N LEU A 112 5.10 -10.74 -4.36
CA LEU A 112 6.07 -11.22 -5.35
C LEU A 112 6.14 -10.24 -6.52
N ALA A 113 7.34 -10.05 -7.06
CA ALA A 113 7.57 -9.07 -8.11
C ALA A 113 6.91 -9.44 -9.45
N VAL A 114 6.77 -10.74 -9.73
CA VAL A 114 6.27 -11.27 -11.00
C VAL A 114 4.88 -11.88 -10.78
N ARG A 115 3.92 -11.48 -11.61
CA ARG A 115 2.54 -11.96 -11.53
C ARG A 115 2.46 -13.46 -11.79
N GLU A 116 3.27 -13.94 -12.72
CA GLU A 116 3.34 -15.32 -13.17
C GLU A 116 3.82 -16.25 -12.04
N ASP A 117 4.61 -15.74 -11.09
CA ASP A 117 5.00 -16.48 -9.88
C ASP A 117 3.78 -16.85 -9.00
N TYR A 118 2.64 -16.18 -9.16
CA TYR A 118 1.39 -16.56 -8.49
C TYR A 118 0.58 -17.62 -9.26
N LEU A 119 0.69 -17.61 -10.59
CA LEU A 119 -0.26 -18.31 -11.48
C LEU A 119 0.33 -19.57 -12.11
N ASP A 120 1.64 -19.62 -12.30
CA ASP A 120 2.30 -20.71 -12.97
C ASP A 120 2.43 -21.94 -12.07
N ASN A 121 2.36 -23.12 -12.70
CA ASN A 121 2.49 -24.41 -12.03
C ASN A 121 3.93 -24.95 -12.00
N SER A 122 4.92 -24.14 -12.43
CA SER A 122 6.34 -24.49 -12.38
C SER A 122 6.80 -24.74 -10.94
N THR A 123 7.89 -25.49 -10.81
CA THR A 123 8.50 -25.78 -9.49
C THR A 123 8.99 -24.49 -8.85
N GLU A 124 9.54 -23.58 -9.65
CA GLU A 124 10.06 -22.28 -9.22
C GLU A 124 8.94 -21.38 -8.67
N ALA A 125 7.86 -21.18 -9.43
CA ALA A 125 6.72 -20.36 -9.02
C ALA A 125 6.06 -20.92 -7.73
N LYS A 126 5.95 -22.25 -7.62
CA LYS A 126 5.49 -22.89 -6.37
C LYS A 126 6.43 -22.58 -5.20
N SER A 127 7.74 -22.69 -5.39
CA SER A 127 8.70 -22.41 -4.32
C SER A 127 8.67 -20.95 -3.86
N TYR A 128 8.41 -19.99 -4.76
CA TYR A 128 8.21 -18.59 -4.39
C TYR A 128 6.93 -18.35 -3.59
N ARG A 129 5.81 -18.98 -3.97
CA ARG A 129 4.56 -18.92 -3.18
C ARG A 129 4.73 -19.53 -1.79
N ASP A 130 5.43 -20.66 -1.70
CA ASP A 130 5.71 -21.32 -0.43
C ASP A 130 6.63 -20.46 0.45
N ALA A 131 7.65 -19.82 -0.12
CA ALA A 131 8.53 -18.90 0.58
C ALA A 131 7.78 -17.65 1.08
N LEU A 132 6.91 -17.06 0.26
CA LEU A 132 6.07 -15.93 0.67
C LEU A 132 5.12 -16.33 1.80
N TYR A 133 4.45 -17.49 1.69
CA TYR A 133 3.58 -18.01 2.75
C TYR A 133 4.35 -18.18 4.06
N LYS A 134 5.53 -18.82 3.99
CA LYS A 134 6.39 -19.00 5.16
C LYS A 134 6.80 -17.67 5.77
N PHE A 135 7.22 -16.70 4.95
CA PHE A 135 7.59 -15.36 5.41
C PHE A 135 6.43 -14.65 6.14
N MET A 136 5.21 -14.74 5.60
CA MET A 136 4.02 -14.17 6.24
C MET A 136 3.73 -14.81 7.61
N VAL A 137 3.79 -16.14 7.70
CA VAL A 137 3.56 -16.88 8.95
C VAL A 137 4.64 -16.57 9.98
N ASP A 138 5.92 -16.69 9.59
CA ASP A 138 7.06 -16.45 10.48
C ASP A 138 7.02 -15.02 11.02
N THR A 139 6.73 -14.03 10.17
CA THR A 139 6.59 -12.61 10.58
C THR A 139 5.47 -12.43 11.59
N ALA A 140 4.29 -13.02 11.35
CA ALA A 140 3.19 -12.93 12.29
C ALA A 140 3.56 -13.57 13.64
N VAL A 141 4.19 -14.75 13.65
CA VAL A 141 4.62 -15.45 14.86
C VAL A 141 5.70 -14.66 15.62
N LEU A 142 6.68 -14.10 14.92
CA LEU A 142 7.71 -13.22 15.53
C LEU A 142 7.10 -11.99 16.21
N LEU A 143 5.98 -11.48 15.68
CA LEU A 143 5.22 -10.38 16.27
C LEU A 143 4.23 -10.84 17.36
N GLY A 144 4.22 -12.13 17.69
CA GLY A 144 3.40 -12.71 18.73
C GLY A 144 2.05 -13.24 18.25
N ALA A 145 1.88 -13.64 17.00
CA ALA A 145 0.69 -14.41 16.63
C ALA A 145 0.73 -15.83 17.22
N ASN A 146 -0.43 -16.43 17.43
CA ASN A 146 -0.52 -17.88 17.59
C ASN A 146 -0.18 -18.56 16.25
N SER A 147 0.70 -19.58 16.25
CA SER A 147 1.17 -20.23 15.02
C SER A 147 0.03 -20.79 14.16
N SER A 148 -0.92 -21.53 14.75
CA SER A 148 -2.03 -22.13 14.01
C SER A 148 -2.96 -21.08 13.41
N ARG A 149 -3.20 -19.97 14.13
CA ARG A 149 -3.94 -18.82 13.58
C ARG A 149 -3.16 -18.15 12.45
N ALA A 150 -1.87 -17.94 12.62
CA ALA A 150 -1.02 -17.34 11.60
C ALA A 150 -1.02 -18.16 10.30
N GLU A 151 -0.86 -19.48 10.40
CA GLU A 151 -0.96 -20.39 9.25
C GLU A 151 -2.32 -20.26 8.54
N HIS A 152 -3.41 -20.31 9.29
CA HIS A 152 -4.76 -20.19 8.73
C HIS A 152 -5.00 -18.83 8.04
N ASP A 153 -4.69 -17.74 8.74
CA ASP A 153 -4.98 -16.38 8.28
C ASP A 153 -4.07 -16.02 7.10
N MET A 154 -2.78 -16.34 7.15
CA MET A 154 -1.83 -16.03 6.07
C MET A 154 -2.09 -16.87 4.82
N LYS A 155 -2.63 -18.09 4.97
CA LYS A 155 -3.09 -18.88 3.82
C LYS A 155 -4.28 -18.21 3.13
N SER A 156 -5.16 -17.58 3.89
CA SER A 156 -6.29 -16.79 3.35
C SER A 156 -5.80 -15.52 2.66
N VAL A 157 -4.81 -14.83 3.24
CA VAL A 157 -4.14 -13.67 2.60
C VAL A 157 -3.49 -14.06 1.28
N LEU A 158 -2.73 -15.16 1.22
CA LEU A 158 -2.11 -15.63 -0.02
C LEU A 158 -3.15 -15.96 -1.09
N ARG A 159 -4.26 -16.61 -0.72
CA ARG A 159 -5.36 -16.90 -1.65
C ARG A 159 -5.98 -15.63 -2.22
N LEU A 160 -6.19 -14.60 -1.39
CA LEU A 160 -6.69 -13.31 -1.84
C LEU A 160 -5.70 -12.67 -2.82
N GLU A 161 -4.40 -12.70 -2.50
CA GLU A 161 -3.38 -12.12 -3.38
C GLU A 161 -3.28 -12.86 -4.73
N ILE A 162 -3.45 -14.19 -4.75
CA ILE A 162 -3.55 -14.97 -6.00
C ILE A 162 -4.76 -14.52 -6.83
N LYS A 163 -5.95 -14.37 -6.24
CA LYS A 163 -7.14 -13.86 -6.95
C LYS A 163 -6.91 -12.46 -7.53
N ILE A 164 -6.14 -11.62 -6.83
CA ILE A 164 -5.76 -10.29 -7.33
C ILE A 164 -4.77 -10.42 -8.49
N ALA A 165 -3.80 -11.32 -8.40
CA ALA A 165 -2.84 -11.58 -9.48
C ALA A 165 -3.57 -12.03 -10.76
N GLU A 166 -4.61 -12.86 -10.66
CA GLU A 166 -5.40 -13.32 -11.81
C GLU A 166 -6.00 -12.14 -12.62
N ILE A 167 -6.48 -11.10 -11.94
CA ILE A 167 -7.13 -9.93 -12.58
C ILE A 167 -6.18 -8.78 -12.94
N MET A 168 -4.92 -8.83 -12.51
CA MET A 168 -3.95 -7.80 -12.85
C MET A 168 -3.66 -7.77 -14.34
N ILE A 169 -3.52 -6.57 -14.89
CA ILE A 169 -3.10 -6.40 -16.28
C ILE A 169 -1.60 -6.73 -16.36
N PRO A 170 -1.18 -7.71 -17.18
CA PRO A 170 0.22 -8.07 -17.39
C PRO A 170 1.04 -6.92 -17.97
N HIS A 171 2.35 -6.86 -17.70
CA HIS A 171 3.23 -5.74 -18.09
C HIS A 171 3.22 -5.42 -19.60
N GLU A 172 3.18 -6.47 -20.39
CA GLU A 172 3.20 -6.59 -21.84
C GLU A 172 1.98 -5.92 -22.47
N ASN A 173 0.85 -5.97 -21.77
CA ASN A 173 -0.42 -5.40 -22.20
C ASN A 173 -0.58 -3.92 -21.77
N ARG A 174 0.42 -3.33 -21.11
CA ARG A 174 0.35 -1.97 -20.54
C ARG A 174 1.01 -0.94 -21.43
N THR A 175 0.46 -0.73 -22.63
CA THR A 175 0.90 0.31 -23.55
C THR A 175 0.46 1.71 -23.08
N SER A 176 1.17 2.76 -23.51
CA SER A 176 0.80 4.15 -23.18
C SER A 176 -0.63 4.49 -23.62
N GLU A 177 -1.06 4.01 -24.79
CA GLU A 177 -2.41 4.20 -25.32
C GLU A 177 -3.45 3.50 -24.44
N ALA A 178 -3.26 2.21 -24.13
CA ALA A 178 -4.23 1.41 -23.37
C ALA A 178 -4.39 1.90 -21.93
N MET A 179 -3.33 2.46 -21.35
CA MET A 179 -3.32 2.98 -19.99
C MET A 179 -3.81 4.43 -19.87
N TYR A 180 -4.13 5.09 -20.99
CA TYR A 180 -4.63 6.46 -20.97
C TYR A 180 -6.16 6.52 -21.00
N ASN A 181 -6.80 6.30 -19.86
CA ASN A 181 -8.25 6.48 -19.70
C ASN A 181 -8.51 7.71 -18.83
N LYS A 182 -8.48 8.89 -19.47
CA LYS A 182 -8.77 10.17 -18.81
C LYS A 182 -10.27 10.35 -18.62
N MET A 183 -10.68 10.62 -17.38
CA MET A 183 -12.07 10.86 -16.99
C MET A 183 -12.10 11.72 -15.74
N ASN A 184 -13.24 12.33 -15.43
CA ASN A 184 -13.40 13.01 -14.14
C ASN A 184 -13.78 12.02 -13.02
N ILE A 185 -13.60 12.43 -11.76
CA ILE A 185 -13.93 11.59 -10.59
C ILE A 185 -15.41 11.17 -10.58
N SER A 186 -16.32 12.02 -11.06
CA SER A 186 -17.74 11.68 -11.16
C SER A 186 -17.98 10.51 -12.13
N GLN A 187 -17.32 10.50 -13.29
CA GLN A 187 -17.39 9.43 -14.28
C GLN A 187 -16.79 8.13 -13.72
N LEU A 188 -15.64 8.22 -13.03
CA LEU A 188 -15.04 7.07 -12.35
C LEU A 188 -15.99 6.48 -11.29
N SER A 189 -16.63 7.33 -10.50
CA SER A 189 -17.58 6.90 -9.46
C SER A 189 -18.84 6.26 -10.06
N ALA A 190 -19.31 6.75 -11.21
CA ALA A 190 -20.40 6.12 -11.94
C ALA A 190 -20.00 4.75 -12.54
N MET A 191 -18.76 4.62 -13.00
CA MET A 191 -18.23 3.38 -13.56
C MET A 191 -17.95 2.31 -12.51
N ILE A 192 -17.53 2.71 -11.31
CA ILE A 192 -17.13 1.82 -10.21
C ILE A 192 -17.72 2.37 -8.89
N PRO A 193 -19.03 2.17 -8.65
CA PRO A 193 -19.75 2.76 -7.52
C PRO A 193 -19.45 2.09 -6.17
N GLN A 194 -18.75 0.95 -6.15
CA GLN A 194 -18.45 0.19 -4.93
C GLN A 194 -17.44 0.90 -4.00
N PHE A 195 -16.78 1.96 -4.49
CA PHE A 195 -15.74 2.68 -3.75
C PHE A 195 -15.91 4.19 -3.90
N ASP A 196 -15.80 4.92 -2.79
CA ASP A 196 -15.89 6.38 -2.79
C ASP A 196 -14.52 6.99 -3.16
N TRP A 197 -14.30 7.13 -4.47
CA TRP A 197 -13.06 7.64 -5.05
C TRP A 197 -12.73 9.06 -4.63
N LEU A 198 -13.74 9.95 -4.54
CA LEU A 198 -13.53 11.33 -4.14
C LEU A 198 -13.04 11.41 -2.70
N SER A 199 -13.72 10.72 -1.77
CA SER A 199 -13.29 10.69 -0.38
C SER A 199 -11.92 10.05 -0.20
N TYR A 200 -11.61 8.99 -0.96
CA TYR A 200 -10.28 8.38 -0.95
C TYR A 200 -9.20 9.38 -1.37
N ILE A 201 -9.34 10.04 -2.54
CA ILE A 201 -8.36 11.00 -3.05
C ILE A 201 -8.18 12.16 -2.07
N LYS A 202 -9.26 12.75 -1.56
CA LYS A 202 -9.20 13.87 -0.60
C LYS A 202 -8.51 13.48 0.70
N LYS A 203 -8.66 12.24 1.17
CA LYS A 203 -8.00 11.76 2.40
C LYS A 203 -6.52 11.42 2.20
N VAL A 204 -6.10 11.09 0.98
CA VAL A 204 -4.69 10.84 0.67
C VAL A 204 -3.89 12.14 0.63
N ILE A 205 -4.49 13.23 0.18
CA ILE A 205 -3.82 14.53 0.02
C ILE A 205 -3.64 15.21 1.39
N ASP A 206 -2.39 15.51 1.77
CA ASP A 206 -2.11 16.35 2.93
C ASP A 206 -2.30 17.82 2.56
N VAL A 207 -3.52 18.32 2.79
CA VAL A 207 -3.91 19.72 2.53
C VAL A 207 -3.16 20.74 3.39
N ARG A 208 -2.39 20.31 4.41
CA ARG A 208 -1.51 21.23 5.16
C ARG A 208 -0.24 21.54 4.36
N LEU A 209 0.23 20.59 3.57
CA LEU A 209 1.37 20.77 2.66
C LEU A 209 0.93 21.37 1.33
N TYR A 210 -0.27 21.03 0.87
CA TYR A 210 -0.81 21.43 -0.43
C TYR A 210 -2.21 22.07 -0.29
N PRO A 211 -2.32 23.26 0.34
CA PRO A 211 -3.61 23.90 0.62
C PRO A 211 -4.43 24.23 -0.63
N GLU A 212 -3.78 24.43 -1.77
CA GLU A 212 -4.41 24.65 -3.08
C GLU A 212 -5.24 23.46 -3.56
N LEU A 213 -4.97 22.24 -3.06
CA LEU A 213 -5.68 21.01 -3.44
C LEU A 213 -6.89 20.71 -2.55
N LYS A 214 -7.24 21.60 -1.60
CA LYS A 214 -8.37 21.39 -0.67
C LYS A 214 -9.73 21.27 -1.39
N ASP A 215 -9.86 21.93 -2.53
CA ASP A 215 -11.10 22.10 -3.28
C ASP A 215 -11.27 21.05 -4.40
N ILE A 216 -10.45 19.99 -4.41
CA ILE A 216 -10.67 18.86 -5.32
C ILE A 216 -12.11 18.33 -5.14
N GLY A 217 -12.79 18.23 -6.28
CA GLY A 217 -14.20 17.88 -6.38
C GLY A 217 -14.48 16.87 -7.50
N PRO A 218 -15.75 16.53 -7.74
CA PRO A 218 -16.14 15.50 -8.71
C PRO A 218 -15.70 15.77 -10.17
N SER A 219 -15.45 17.03 -10.52
CA SER A 219 -14.99 17.45 -11.86
C SER A 219 -13.49 17.29 -12.07
N GLU A 220 -12.71 16.99 -11.03
CA GLU A 220 -11.27 16.79 -11.14
C GLU A 220 -10.96 15.65 -12.11
N ASN A 221 -10.03 15.88 -13.04
CA ASN A 221 -9.64 14.89 -14.03
C ASN A 221 -8.58 13.95 -13.48
N VAL A 222 -8.75 12.66 -13.75
CA VAL A 222 -7.82 11.59 -13.39
C VAL A 222 -7.53 10.72 -14.61
N VAL A 223 -6.35 10.11 -14.64
CA VAL A 223 -6.05 9.02 -15.58
C VAL A 223 -6.17 7.69 -14.85
N VAL A 224 -7.16 6.89 -15.24
CA VAL A 224 -7.35 5.53 -14.72
C VAL A 224 -6.61 4.56 -15.62
N ARG A 225 -5.47 4.05 -15.17
CA ARG A 225 -4.63 3.18 -16.01
C ARG A 225 -5.27 1.83 -16.28
N VAL A 226 -5.95 1.28 -15.28
CA VAL A 226 -6.50 -0.07 -15.32
C VAL A 226 -7.97 -0.13 -14.84
N PRO A 227 -8.92 0.45 -15.60
CA PRO A 227 -10.32 0.52 -15.17
C PRO A 227 -10.95 -0.87 -14.97
N GLN A 228 -10.59 -1.86 -15.79
CA GLN A 228 -11.12 -3.23 -15.67
C GLN A 228 -10.62 -3.92 -14.39
N TYR A 229 -9.33 -3.79 -14.07
CA TYR A 229 -8.76 -4.28 -12.80
C TYR A 229 -9.56 -3.79 -11.59
N PHE A 230 -9.92 -2.50 -11.54
CA PHE A 230 -10.68 -1.97 -10.41
C PHE A 230 -12.11 -2.52 -10.33
N LYS A 231 -12.79 -2.73 -11.47
CA LYS A 231 -14.10 -3.40 -11.49
C LYS A 231 -14.02 -4.80 -10.90
N ASP A 232 -13.02 -5.58 -11.34
CA ASP A 232 -12.85 -6.95 -10.90
C ASP A 232 -12.37 -7.03 -9.43
N LEU A 233 -11.49 -6.12 -8.99
CA LEU A 233 -11.02 -5.99 -7.61
C LEU A 233 -12.20 -5.80 -6.65
N PHE A 234 -13.07 -4.81 -6.91
CA PHE A 234 -14.18 -4.54 -6.00
C PHE A 234 -15.26 -5.63 -6.04
N ARG A 235 -15.35 -6.41 -7.12
CA ARG A 235 -16.14 -7.64 -7.15
C ARG A 235 -15.54 -8.70 -6.23
N ILE A 236 -14.23 -8.95 -6.29
CA ILE A 236 -13.53 -9.89 -5.40
C ILE A 236 -13.73 -9.45 -3.94
N LEU A 237 -13.39 -8.20 -3.62
CA LEU A 237 -13.51 -7.67 -2.25
C LEU A 237 -14.94 -7.64 -1.71
N GLY A 238 -15.95 -7.54 -2.59
CA GLY A 238 -17.36 -7.66 -2.22
C GLY A 238 -17.80 -9.08 -1.92
N SER A 239 -17.16 -10.09 -2.51
CA SER A 239 -17.44 -11.52 -2.28
C SER A 239 -16.72 -12.13 -1.07
N GLU A 240 -15.72 -11.42 -0.54
CA GLU A 240 -14.92 -11.82 0.63
C GLU A 240 -15.44 -11.18 1.95
N ARG A 241 -16.61 -10.54 1.92
CA ARG A 241 -17.33 -10.01 3.10
C ARG A 241 -18.36 -11.02 3.58
#